data_AF-A0A5C1AUR3-F1
#
_entry.id   AF-A0A5C1AUR3-F1
#
_cell.length_a   1.000
_cell.length_b   1.000
_cell.length_c   1.000
_cell.angle_alpha   90.00
_cell.angle_beta   90.00
_cell.angle_gamma   90.00
#
_symmetry.space_group_name_H-M   'P 1'
#
loop_
_entity.id
_entity.type
_entity.pdbx_description
1 polymer ?
#
loop_
_entity_poly.entity_id
_entity_poly.type
_entity_poly.pdbx_seq_one_letter_code
_entity_poly.pdbx_strand_id
1 'polypeptide(L)'
;MSDGHALLAAVLASPGDDLPRLVYGDWLEENGEPEWAAVIRVMCAQPHEFDADVQVERMGAGRPVPAVTTTLAWLESHAPHHLSMLLGGRKCGRVSNERPWVTGCPSLGLRVEWRRGFIALVQGSIEVVQTHLPRIVARHPVERADATNKEPFRAEWLGNDSLYSWRGITGDDAGPHDLPPRLFDLLPGHRYCGPGWDHFRNYPTPESSLTALSAALLIEALAALT
;
A
#
# COMPACT_ATOMS: atom_id res chain seq x y z
N MET A 1 0.48 -24.61 12.46
CA MET A 1 0.67 -23.15 12.39
C MET A 1 1.44 -22.75 13.63
N SER A 2 2.55 -22.03 13.53
CA SER A 2 3.26 -21.53 14.72
C SER A 2 2.52 -20.33 15.31
N ASP A 3 2.76 -20.03 16.59
CA ASP A 3 2.13 -18.91 17.30
C ASP A 3 2.32 -17.58 16.56
N GLY A 4 3.52 -17.33 16.01
CA GLY A 4 3.80 -16.14 15.20
C GLY A 4 2.93 -16.02 13.94
N HIS A 5 2.53 -17.14 13.30
CA HIS A 5 1.61 -17.08 12.16
C HIS A 5 0.20 -16.64 12.57
N ALA A 6 -0.28 -17.08 13.74
CA ALA A 6 -1.58 -16.66 14.26
C ALA A 6 -1.58 -15.18 14.67
N LEU A 7 -0.49 -14.71 15.30
CA LEU A 7 -0.31 -13.31 15.67
C LEU A 7 -0.20 -12.41 14.43
N LEU A 8 0.56 -12.81 13.42
CA LEU A 8 0.63 -12.08 12.15
C LEU A 8 -0.74 -12.04 11.46
N ALA A 9 -1.48 -13.15 11.45
CA ALA A 9 -2.84 -13.17 10.91
C ALA A 9 -3.78 -12.18 11.63
N ALA A 10 -3.63 -12.01 12.94
CA ALA A 10 -4.39 -10.99 13.69
C ALA A 10 -4.04 -9.56 13.25
N VAL A 11 -2.76 -9.27 12.97
CA VAL A 11 -2.33 -7.98 12.40
C VAL A 11 -2.96 -7.75 11.02
N LEU A 12 -2.94 -8.77 10.15
CA LEU A 12 -3.51 -8.68 8.81
C LEU A 12 -5.03 -8.49 8.83
N ALA A 13 -5.72 -9.10 9.79
CA ALA A 13 -7.18 -8.97 9.95
C ALA A 13 -7.61 -7.61 10.49
N SER A 14 -6.71 -6.83 11.10
CA SER A 14 -7.02 -5.54 11.71
C SER A 14 -5.90 -4.52 11.45
N PRO A 15 -5.71 -4.09 10.18
CA PRO A 15 -4.61 -3.22 9.78
C PRO A 15 -4.69 -1.81 10.41
N GLY A 16 -5.78 -1.40 11.05
CA GLY A 16 -5.82 -0.13 11.78
C GLY A 16 -5.42 -0.23 13.27
N ASP A 17 -5.32 -1.43 13.83
CA ASP A 17 -5.17 -1.63 15.27
C ASP A 17 -3.71 -1.86 15.69
N ASP A 18 -3.24 -1.09 16.67
CA ASP A 18 -1.88 -1.23 17.20
C ASP A 18 -1.74 -2.41 18.17
N LEU A 19 -2.81 -2.85 18.83
CA LEU A 19 -2.74 -3.93 19.80
C LEU A 19 -2.17 -5.24 19.20
N PRO A 20 -2.72 -5.81 18.11
CA PRO A 20 -2.15 -7.03 17.53
C PRO A 20 -0.72 -6.82 17.02
N ARG A 21 -0.36 -5.61 16.60
CA ARG A 21 1.01 -5.28 16.17
C ARG A 21 1.99 -5.33 17.32
N LEU A 22 1.62 -4.75 18.46
CA LEU A 22 2.47 -4.74 19.65
C LEU A 22 2.64 -6.15 20.20
N VAL A 23 1.58 -6.97 20.24
CA VAL A 23 1.66 -8.38 20.63
C VAL A 23 2.56 -9.18 19.68
N TYR A 24 2.45 -8.96 18.36
CA TYR A 24 3.36 -9.57 17.40
C TYR A 24 4.80 -9.08 17.57
N GLY A 25 5.01 -7.81 17.93
CA GLY A 25 6.30 -7.24 18.28
C GLY A 25 6.94 -7.92 19.49
N ASP A 26 6.17 -8.18 20.56
CA ASP A 26 6.66 -8.93 21.73
C ASP A 26 7.11 -10.34 21.32
N TRP A 27 6.31 -11.03 20.49
CA TRP A 27 6.69 -12.32 19.96
C TRP A 27 7.96 -12.27 19.10
N LEU A 28 8.13 -11.26 18.23
CA LEU A 28 9.34 -11.07 17.43
C LEU A 28 10.58 -10.92 18.30
N GLU A 29 10.51 -10.12 19.37
CA GLU A 29 11.62 -9.94 20.31
C GLU A 29 12.02 -11.26 20.97
N GLU A 30 11.05 -12.06 21.43
CA GLU A 30 11.28 -13.37 22.01
C GLU A 30 11.84 -14.40 21.00
N ASN A 31 11.59 -14.20 19.70
CA ASN A 31 11.98 -15.13 18.63
C ASN A 31 13.21 -14.66 17.84
N GLY A 32 13.97 -13.69 18.36
CA GLY A 32 15.26 -13.30 17.78
C GLY A 32 15.19 -12.18 16.73
N GLU A 33 14.07 -11.47 16.65
CA GLU A 33 13.86 -10.30 15.79
C GLU A 33 13.60 -9.00 16.60
N PRO A 34 14.43 -8.66 17.60
CA PRO A 34 14.20 -7.52 18.49
C PRO A 34 14.24 -6.16 17.77
N GLU A 35 14.98 -6.07 16.66
CA GLU A 35 15.07 -4.83 15.89
C GLU A 35 13.75 -4.49 15.19
N TRP A 36 13.07 -5.48 14.62
CA TRP A 36 11.76 -5.27 13.99
C TRP A 36 10.68 -5.01 15.05
N ALA A 37 10.73 -5.71 16.19
CA ALA A 37 9.88 -5.42 17.35
C ALA A 37 9.98 -3.95 17.79
N ALA A 38 11.21 -3.43 17.92
CA ALA A 38 11.45 -2.03 18.29
C ALA A 38 10.87 -1.05 17.25
N VAL A 39 11.01 -1.35 15.96
CA VAL A 39 10.43 -0.54 14.87
C VAL A 39 8.90 -0.49 14.97
N ILE A 40 8.24 -1.64 15.18
CA ILE A 40 6.79 -1.69 15.37
C ILE A 40 6.36 -0.79 16.53
N ARG A 41 6.98 -0.95 17.70
CA ARG A 41 6.67 -0.16 18.91
C ARG A 41 6.83 1.34 18.68
N VAL A 42 7.96 1.75 18.08
CA VAL A 42 8.24 3.17 17.82
C VAL A 42 7.25 3.77 16.82
N MET A 43 6.98 3.08 15.70
CA MET A 43 6.07 3.60 14.68
C MET A 43 4.60 3.60 15.13
N CYS A 44 4.19 2.68 16.02
CA CYS A 44 2.86 2.73 16.65
C CYS A 44 2.76 3.89 17.67
N ALA A 45 3.82 4.14 18.44
CA ALA A 45 3.84 5.21 19.44
C ALA A 45 3.99 6.61 18.84
N GLN A 46 4.70 6.73 17.71
CA GLN A 46 5.03 7.98 17.04
C GLN A 46 4.60 7.98 15.56
N PRO A 47 3.33 7.68 15.23
CA PRO A 47 2.91 7.47 13.84
C PRO A 47 3.15 8.70 12.96
N HIS A 48 2.99 9.89 13.54
CA HIS A 48 3.22 11.17 12.87
C HIS A 48 4.68 11.44 12.48
N GLU A 49 5.66 10.78 13.12
CA GLU A 49 7.06 10.92 12.74
C GLU A 49 7.37 10.22 11.40
N PHE A 50 6.50 9.29 10.99
CA PHE A 50 6.62 8.46 9.80
C PHE A 50 5.48 8.69 8.81
N ASP A 51 4.75 9.80 8.99
CA ASP A 51 3.68 10.22 8.10
C ASP A 51 4.09 11.51 7.38
N ALA A 52 4.12 11.44 6.05
CA ALA A 52 4.55 12.55 5.21
C ALA A 52 3.60 13.76 5.35
N ASP A 53 2.30 13.50 5.52
CA ASP A 53 1.28 14.55 5.61
C ASP A 53 1.44 15.35 6.92
N VAL A 54 1.87 14.69 7.99
CA VAL A 54 2.05 15.33 9.31
C VAL A 54 3.42 16.01 9.46
N GLN A 55 4.46 15.51 8.80
CA GLN A 55 5.81 16.10 8.84
C GLN A 55 5.89 17.48 8.18
N VAL A 56 5.04 17.78 7.19
CA VAL A 56 4.98 19.12 6.56
C VAL A 56 4.53 20.19 7.56
N GLU A 57 3.63 19.85 8.48
CA GLU A 57 3.11 20.76 9.51
C GLU A 57 4.10 21.02 10.66
N ARG A 58 5.04 20.09 10.90
CA ARG A 58 5.94 20.12 12.08
C ARG A 58 7.32 20.76 11.83
N MET A 59 7.52 21.51 10.74
CA MET A 59 8.76 22.29 10.54
C MET A 59 8.97 23.29 11.70
N GLY A 60 9.72 22.85 12.72
CA GLY A 60 9.96 23.58 13.98
C GLY A 60 10.10 22.69 15.22
N ALA A 61 9.75 21.40 15.18
CA ALA A 61 9.91 20.50 16.31
C ALA A 61 11.37 19.99 16.42
N GLY A 62 11.90 19.94 17.66
CA GLY A 62 13.31 19.64 17.95
C GLY A 62 13.81 18.27 17.48
N ARG A 63 15.09 17.99 17.76
CA ARG A 63 15.79 16.76 17.34
C ARG A 63 14.97 15.51 17.68
N PRO A 64 14.80 14.55 16.74
CA PRO A 64 14.05 13.32 17.01
C PRO A 64 14.65 12.57 18.19
N VAL A 65 13.78 11.95 18.99
CA VAL A 65 14.21 11.11 20.11
C VAL A 65 15.08 9.93 19.62
N PRO A 66 16.02 9.42 20.42
CA PRO A 66 16.96 8.37 20.00
C PRO A 66 16.28 7.16 19.37
N ALA A 67 15.14 6.73 19.91
CA ALA A 67 14.39 5.58 19.39
C ALA A 67 13.93 5.78 17.93
N VAL A 68 13.48 6.99 17.56
CA VAL A 68 13.12 7.32 16.17
C VAL A 68 14.36 7.26 15.27
N THR A 69 15.51 7.73 15.75
CA THR A 69 16.77 7.65 14.98
C THR A 69 17.15 6.20 14.68
N THR A 70 17.04 5.31 15.68
CA THR A 70 17.31 3.88 15.49
C THR A 70 16.32 3.24 14.51
N THR A 71 15.04 3.58 14.60
CA THR A 71 14.02 3.11 13.64
C THR A 71 14.32 3.55 12.22
N LEU A 72 14.75 4.80 12.01
CA LEU A 72 15.15 5.30 10.69
C LEU A 72 16.36 4.54 10.14
N ALA A 73 17.37 4.26 10.98
CA ALA A 73 18.53 3.47 10.57
C ALA A 73 18.16 2.03 10.18
N TRP A 74 17.20 1.42 10.88
CA TRP A 74 16.66 0.11 10.50
C TRP A 74 15.93 0.16 9.16
N LEU A 75 15.08 1.18 8.94
CA LEU A 75 14.38 1.37 7.65
C LEU A 75 15.36 1.59 6.48
N GLU A 76 16.52 2.19 6.72
CA GLU A 76 17.53 2.38 5.68
C GLU A 76 18.28 1.10 5.32
N SER A 77 18.43 0.17 6.27
CA SER A 77 19.32 -1.00 6.14
C SER A 77 18.57 -2.32 5.97
N HIS A 78 17.55 -2.57 6.80
CA HIS A 78 16.88 -3.87 6.89
C HIS A 78 15.58 -3.93 6.08
N ALA A 79 14.80 -2.84 6.01
CA ALA A 79 13.59 -2.81 5.18
C ALA A 79 13.83 -3.15 3.69
N PRO A 80 14.93 -2.69 3.03
CA PRO A 80 15.28 -3.14 1.70
C PRO A 80 15.57 -4.64 1.60
N HIS A 81 16.23 -5.21 2.59
CA HIS A 81 16.49 -6.65 2.63
C HIS A 81 15.19 -7.44 2.76
N HIS A 82 14.28 -6.99 3.62
CA HIS A 82 12.96 -7.61 3.78
C HIS A 82 12.15 -7.59 2.49
N LEU A 83 12.09 -6.44 1.82
CA LEU A 83 11.40 -6.31 0.54
C LEU A 83 12.05 -7.18 -0.54
N SER A 84 13.38 -7.26 -0.57
CA SER A 84 14.13 -8.15 -1.47
C SER A 84 13.68 -9.60 -1.30
N MET A 85 13.59 -10.08 -0.06
CA MET A 85 13.16 -11.45 0.25
C MET A 85 11.74 -11.74 -0.23
N LEU A 86 10.78 -10.83 -0.01
CA LEU A 86 9.41 -10.97 -0.52
C LEU A 86 9.33 -11.00 -2.05
N LEU A 87 10.24 -10.28 -2.70
CA LEU A 87 10.29 -10.12 -4.15
C LEU A 87 11.27 -11.10 -4.83
N GLY A 88 11.65 -12.18 -4.15
CA GLY A 88 12.48 -13.26 -4.72
C GLY A 88 13.95 -12.90 -4.88
N GLY A 89 14.52 -12.14 -3.94
CA GLY A 89 15.93 -11.76 -3.92
C GLY A 89 16.29 -10.58 -4.82
N ARG A 90 15.30 -9.81 -5.29
CA ARG A 90 15.55 -8.64 -6.15
C ARG A 90 16.21 -7.51 -5.36
N LYS A 91 17.16 -6.81 -6.00
CA LYS A 91 17.86 -5.68 -5.39
C LYS A 91 16.87 -4.55 -5.08
N CYS A 92 16.54 -4.43 -3.80
CA CYS A 92 15.77 -3.32 -3.24
C CYS A 92 16.72 -2.36 -2.50
N GLY A 93 16.26 -1.13 -2.31
CA GLY A 93 17.05 -0.09 -1.65
C GLY A 93 16.21 1.11 -1.30
N ARG A 94 16.81 2.06 -0.60
CA ARG A 94 16.21 3.37 -0.40
C ARG A 94 15.98 4.06 -1.76
N VAL A 95 14.88 4.80 -1.86
CA VAL A 95 14.64 5.68 -3.02
C VAL A 95 15.31 7.03 -2.79
N SER A 96 16.09 7.49 -3.77
CA SER A 96 16.77 8.79 -3.69
C SER A 96 15.76 9.93 -3.56
N ASN A 97 16.06 10.92 -2.73
CA ASN A 97 15.21 12.09 -2.43
C ASN A 97 13.84 11.79 -1.80
N GLU A 98 13.60 10.54 -1.39
CA GLU A 98 12.38 10.16 -0.67
C GLU A 98 12.61 10.07 0.85
N ARG A 99 11.49 9.98 1.57
CA ARG A 99 11.47 9.78 3.02
C ARG A 99 12.14 8.44 3.40
N PRO A 100 12.77 8.33 4.58
CA PRO A 100 13.47 7.10 4.98
C PRO A 100 12.58 5.85 5.10
N TRP A 101 11.27 6.02 5.37
CA TRP A 101 10.30 4.91 5.40
C TRP A 101 9.79 4.50 4.01
N VAL A 102 10.38 5.03 2.93
CA VAL A 102 10.10 4.60 1.55
C VAL A 102 11.21 3.66 1.09
N THR A 103 10.83 2.45 0.69
CA THR A 103 11.73 1.46 0.09
C THR A 103 11.32 1.20 -1.36
N GLY A 104 12.30 1.09 -2.25
CA GLY A 104 12.07 0.83 -3.68
C GLY A 104 12.72 -0.47 -4.16
N CYS A 105 12.16 -1.02 -5.22
CA CYS A 105 12.74 -2.08 -6.05
C CYS A 105 12.89 -1.55 -7.49
N PRO A 106 14.04 -0.94 -7.83
CA PRO A 106 14.22 -0.25 -9.12
C PRO A 106 13.98 -1.11 -10.36
N SER A 107 14.36 -2.39 -10.31
CA SER A 107 14.17 -3.32 -11.44
C SER A 107 12.71 -3.59 -11.81
N LEU A 108 11.77 -3.22 -10.93
CA LEU A 108 10.33 -3.33 -11.16
C LEU A 108 9.64 -1.98 -11.28
N GLY A 109 10.32 -0.88 -10.97
CA GLY A 109 9.65 0.39 -10.72
C GLY A 109 8.64 0.32 -9.54
N LEU A 110 8.83 -0.60 -8.59
CA LEU A 110 7.96 -0.75 -7.42
C LEU A 110 8.50 0.06 -6.24
N ARG A 111 7.60 0.68 -5.49
CA ARG A 111 7.88 1.41 -4.24
C ARG A 111 6.91 0.97 -3.16
N VAL A 112 7.35 1.00 -1.92
CA VAL A 112 6.52 0.72 -0.75
C VAL A 112 6.77 1.74 0.35
N GLU A 113 5.74 2.09 1.10
CA GLU A 113 5.86 2.87 2.33
C GLU A 113 5.63 1.99 3.55
N TRP A 114 6.47 2.18 4.55
CA TRP A 114 6.35 1.54 5.84
C TRP A 114 5.57 2.43 6.80
N ARG A 115 4.56 1.87 7.46
CA ARG A 115 3.79 2.51 8.54
C ARG A 115 3.56 1.50 9.65
N ARG A 116 3.66 1.94 10.91
CA ARG A 116 3.44 1.09 12.10
C ARG A 116 4.23 -0.23 12.07
N GLY A 117 5.43 -0.19 11.49
CA GLY A 117 6.34 -1.34 11.35
C GLY A 117 6.07 -2.31 10.20
N PHE A 118 5.12 -2.02 9.31
CA PHE A 118 4.78 -2.88 8.17
C PHE A 118 4.66 -2.08 6.87
N ILE A 119 4.65 -2.77 5.73
CA ILE A 119 4.30 -2.16 4.44
C ILE A 119 2.80 -1.83 4.43
N ALA A 120 2.47 -0.55 4.33
CA ALA A 120 1.10 -0.05 4.31
C ALA A 120 0.67 0.51 2.94
N LEU A 121 1.63 1.00 2.14
CA LEU A 121 1.40 1.46 0.76
C LEU A 121 2.28 0.68 -0.21
N VAL A 122 1.73 0.24 -1.33
CA VAL A 122 2.46 -0.31 -2.47
C VAL A 122 2.16 0.53 -3.71
N GLN A 123 3.19 0.92 -4.47
CA GLN A 123 3.04 1.71 -5.69
C GLN A 123 3.88 1.12 -6.81
N GLY A 124 3.35 1.13 -8.03
CA GLY A 124 4.05 0.70 -9.24
C GLY A 124 3.11 0.69 -10.43
N SER A 125 3.55 0.22 -11.59
CA SER A 125 2.60 -0.01 -12.69
C SER A 125 1.56 -1.06 -12.29
N ILE A 126 0.37 -1.00 -12.86
CA ILE A 126 -0.71 -1.95 -12.55
C ILE A 126 -0.25 -3.41 -12.71
N GLU A 127 0.55 -3.70 -13.73
CA GLU A 127 1.07 -5.05 -14.01
C GLU A 127 2.00 -5.52 -12.90
N VAL A 128 2.88 -4.62 -12.43
CA VAL A 128 3.82 -4.87 -11.35
C VAL A 128 3.10 -5.07 -10.03
N VAL A 129 2.09 -4.23 -9.75
CA VAL A 129 1.26 -4.32 -8.55
C VAL A 129 0.48 -5.64 -8.55
N GLN A 130 -0.28 -5.96 -9.60
CA GLN A 130 -1.05 -7.21 -9.68
C GLN A 130 -0.15 -8.45 -9.55
N THR A 131 1.07 -8.41 -10.10
CA THR A 131 2.00 -9.54 -10.04
C THR A 131 2.59 -9.77 -8.65
N HIS A 132 2.81 -8.71 -7.86
CA HIS A 132 3.61 -8.79 -6.62
C HIS A 132 2.83 -8.50 -5.34
N LEU A 133 1.72 -7.78 -5.42
CA LEU A 133 0.87 -7.45 -4.28
C LEU A 133 0.41 -8.70 -3.49
N PRO A 134 0.01 -9.85 -4.11
CA PRO A 134 -0.38 -11.05 -3.35
C PRO A 134 0.68 -11.51 -2.34
N ARG A 135 1.95 -11.50 -2.72
CA ARG A 135 3.05 -11.90 -1.83
C ARG A 135 3.28 -10.90 -0.69
N ILE A 136 3.01 -9.63 -0.93
CA ILE A 136 3.16 -8.57 0.06
C ILE A 136 2.00 -8.63 1.06
N VAL A 137 0.75 -8.69 0.60
CA VAL A 137 -0.44 -8.72 1.48
C VAL A 137 -0.53 -9.98 2.33
N ALA A 138 0.11 -11.07 1.90
CA ALA A 138 0.23 -12.29 2.70
C ALA A 138 1.08 -12.12 3.98
N ARG A 139 1.89 -11.06 4.07
CA ARG A 139 2.84 -10.83 5.17
C ARG A 139 2.79 -9.41 5.74
N HIS A 140 2.05 -8.50 5.11
CA HIS A 140 1.94 -7.11 5.53
C HIS A 140 0.49 -6.60 5.45
N PRO A 141 0.02 -5.85 6.45
CA PRO A 141 -1.27 -5.16 6.44
C PRO A 141 -1.25 -3.97 5.47
N VAL A 142 -1.21 -4.24 4.16
CA VAL A 142 -1.27 -3.19 3.13
C VAL A 142 -2.65 -2.55 3.14
N GLU A 143 -2.68 -1.25 3.39
CA GLU A 143 -3.90 -0.44 3.44
C GLU A 143 -4.22 0.20 2.08
N ARG A 144 -3.20 0.38 1.23
CA ARG A 144 -3.33 1.02 -0.08
C ARG A 144 -2.37 0.43 -1.11
N ALA A 145 -2.87 0.22 -2.31
CA ALA A 145 -2.10 -0.10 -3.51
C ALA A 145 -2.43 0.90 -4.63
N ASP A 146 -1.43 1.59 -5.18
CA ASP A 146 -1.60 2.57 -6.26
C ASP A 146 -0.97 2.08 -7.56
N ALA A 147 -1.75 2.11 -8.65
CA ALA A 147 -1.26 1.88 -10.01
C ALA A 147 -0.80 3.21 -10.64
N THR A 148 0.50 3.45 -10.70
CA THR A 148 1.10 4.74 -11.10
C THR A 148 0.97 5.06 -12.59
N ASN A 149 0.62 4.08 -13.42
CA ASN A 149 0.34 4.26 -14.85
C ASN A 149 -1.16 4.34 -15.15
N LYS A 150 -2.01 4.47 -14.13
CA LYS A 150 -3.47 4.55 -14.27
C LYS A 150 -4.00 5.84 -13.69
N GLU A 151 -4.89 6.48 -14.43
CA GLU A 151 -5.53 7.74 -14.06
C GLU A 151 -6.99 7.70 -14.51
N PRO A 152 -7.94 8.09 -13.64
CA PRO A 152 -9.35 8.07 -14.01
C PRO A 152 -9.65 9.13 -15.08
N PHE A 153 -10.53 8.79 -16.01
CA PHE A 153 -11.00 9.73 -17.02
C PHE A 153 -11.93 10.76 -16.39
N ARG A 154 -11.65 12.05 -16.57
CA ARG A 154 -12.57 13.12 -16.15
C ARG A 154 -13.65 13.32 -17.21
N ALA A 155 -14.87 12.90 -16.88
CA ALA A 155 -16.02 13.06 -17.76
C ALA A 155 -16.69 14.43 -17.57
N GLU A 156 -16.32 15.39 -18.41
CA GLU A 156 -16.89 16.76 -18.39
C GLU A 156 -18.27 16.85 -19.06
N TRP A 157 -18.67 15.83 -19.82
CA TRP A 157 -19.88 15.85 -20.67
C TRP A 157 -21.15 15.33 -19.99
N LEU A 158 -21.06 14.84 -18.74
CA LEU A 158 -22.14 14.16 -18.00
C LEU A 158 -22.98 15.09 -17.10
N GLY A 159 -23.13 16.37 -17.50
CA GLY A 159 -23.84 17.39 -16.72
C GLY A 159 -23.02 17.96 -15.55
N ASN A 160 -23.64 18.80 -14.70
CA ASN A 160 -22.97 19.63 -13.68
C ASN A 160 -22.09 18.89 -12.64
N ASP A 161 -22.07 17.56 -12.61
CA ASP A 161 -21.19 16.78 -11.74
C ASP A 161 -19.98 16.30 -12.56
N SER A 162 -18.78 16.87 -12.30
CA SER A 162 -17.53 16.31 -12.82
C SER A 162 -17.34 14.89 -12.27
N LEU A 163 -17.59 13.87 -13.08
CA LEU A 163 -17.39 12.47 -12.69
C LEU A 163 -16.00 11.98 -13.13
N TYR A 164 -15.44 11.09 -12.33
CA TYR A 164 -14.18 10.40 -12.60
C TYR A 164 -14.47 8.94 -12.89
N SER A 165 -14.02 8.46 -14.03
CA SER A 165 -14.48 7.21 -14.61
C SER A 165 -13.35 6.26 -14.91
N TRP A 166 -13.53 5.00 -14.51
CA TRP A 166 -12.77 3.87 -15.02
C TRP A 166 -13.58 3.15 -16.09
N ARG A 167 -12.91 2.59 -17.09
CA ARG A 167 -13.52 1.80 -18.16
C ARG A 167 -13.01 0.37 -18.14
N GLY A 168 -13.91 -0.61 -18.27
CA GLY A 168 -13.53 -2.01 -18.46
C GLY A 168 -13.30 -2.28 -19.94
N ILE A 169 -12.11 -2.72 -20.34
CA ILE A 169 -11.80 -3.05 -21.74
C ILE A 169 -11.19 -4.44 -21.87
N THR A 170 -11.40 -5.05 -23.03
CA THR A 170 -10.69 -6.24 -23.51
C THR A 170 -9.83 -5.84 -24.71
N GLY A 171 -8.51 -5.92 -24.61
CA GLY A 171 -7.59 -5.67 -25.73
C GLY A 171 -6.24 -5.09 -25.31
N ASP A 172 -5.30 -5.04 -26.26
CA ASP A 172 -3.90 -4.65 -26.02
C ASP A 172 -3.68 -3.11 -25.95
N ASP A 173 -4.61 -2.31 -26.47
CA ASP A 173 -4.55 -0.84 -26.48
C ASP A 173 -5.30 -0.20 -25.29
N ALA A 174 -5.00 -0.64 -24.06
CA ALA A 174 -5.61 -0.10 -22.85
C ALA A 174 -4.96 1.23 -22.44
N GLY A 175 -5.75 2.31 -22.43
CA GLY A 175 -5.34 3.63 -21.95
C GLY A 175 -5.18 3.74 -20.42
N PRO A 176 -4.89 4.94 -19.91
CA PRO A 176 -4.67 5.17 -18.48
C PRO A 176 -5.92 4.97 -17.61
N HIS A 177 -7.13 5.13 -18.17
CA HIS A 177 -8.40 4.91 -17.45
C HIS A 177 -9.02 3.52 -17.72
N ASP A 178 -8.33 2.69 -18.50
CA ASP A 178 -8.78 1.35 -18.86
C ASP A 178 -8.25 0.31 -17.87
N LEU A 179 -9.14 -0.55 -17.40
CA LEU A 179 -8.83 -1.60 -16.44
C LEU A 179 -9.12 -2.99 -17.03
N PRO A 180 -8.32 -4.01 -16.66
CA PRO A 180 -8.63 -5.40 -16.96
C PRO A 180 -10.03 -5.77 -16.43
N PRO A 181 -10.82 -6.62 -17.12
CA PRO A 181 -12.20 -6.90 -16.74
C PRO A 181 -12.36 -7.40 -15.30
N ARG A 182 -11.47 -8.32 -14.87
CA ARG A 182 -11.49 -8.86 -13.50
C ARG A 182 -11.34 -7.76 -12.44
N LEU A 183 -10.41 -6.83 -12.66
CA LEU A 183 -10.20 -5.73 -11.73
C LEU A 183 -11.34 -4.71 -11.79
N PHE A 184 -11.85 -4.43 -13.00
CA PHE A 184 -12.98 -3.54 -13.21
C PHE A 184 -14.26 -4.02 -12.49
N ASP A 185 -14.53 -5.31 -12.50
CA ASP A 185 -15.70 -5.92 -11.85
C ASP A 185 -15.64 -5.81 -10.31
N LEU A 186 -14.44 -5.66 -9.74
CA LEU A 186 -14.21 -5.52 -8.31
C LEU A 186 -14.35 -4.08 -7.81
N LEU A 187 -14.54 -3.10 -8.69
CA LEU A 187 -14.64 -1.69 -8.32
C LEU A 187 -15.90 -1.39 -7.47
N PRO A 188 -15.75 -0.95 -6.20
CA PRO A 188 -16.87 -0.73 -5.29
C PRO A 188 -17.55 0.64 -5.48
N GLY A 189 -18.82 0.76 -5.07
CA GLY A 189 -19.44 2.07 -4.75
C GLY A 189 -19.58 3.07 -5.91
N HIS A 190 -19.66 2.61 -7.14
CA HIS A 190 -19.75 3.45 -8.33
C HIS A 190 -21.18 3.97 -8.60
N ARG A 191 -21.29 5.12 -9.26
CA ARG A 191 -22.57 5.64 -9.78
C ARG A 191 -22.91 5.01 -11.13
N TYR A 192 -24.12 4.44 -11.22
CA TYR A 192 -24.69 3.93 -12.46
C TYR A 192 -25.27 5.08 -13.31
N CYS A 193 -24.88 5.16 -14.59
CA CYS A 193 -25.30 6.23 -15.50
C CYS A 193 -26.34 5.78 -16.55
N GLY A 194 -26.88 4.57 -16.45
CA GLY A 194 -27.90 4.05 -17.35
C GLY A 194 -27.40 2.97 -18.33
N PRO A 195 -28.32 2.37 -19.11
CA PRO A 195 -28.01 1.28 -20.03
C PRO A 195 -26.95 1.66 -21.07
N GLY A 196 -26.06 0.72 -21.39
CA GLY A 196 -24.95 0.94 -22.34
C GLY A 196 -23.70 1.57 -21.71
N TRP A 197 -23.77 2.03 -20.47
CA TRP A 197 -22.64 2.53 -19.68
C TRP A 197 -22.14 1.50 -18.65
N ASP A 198 -22.52 0.24 -18.80
CA ASP A 198 -22.20 -0.85 -17.85
C ASP A 198 -20.69 -1.15 -17.78
N HIS A 199 -19.94 -0.70 -18.78
CA HIS A 199 -18.48 -0.78 -18.89
C HIS A 199 -17.76 0.45 -18.30
N PHE A 200 -18.48 1.37 -17.65
CA PHE A 200 -17.92 2.46 -16.87
C PHE A 200 -18.25 2.34 -15.37
N ARG A 201 -17.35 2.84 -14.53
CA ARG A 201 -17.53 2.99 -13.09
C ARG A 201 -17.20 4.43 -12.73
N ASN A 202 -18.18 5.18 -12.23
CA ASN A 202 -18.08 6.63 -12.03
C ASN A 202 -18.04 7.00 -10.55
N TYR A 203 -17.20 7.98 -10.22
CA TYR A 203 -16.94 8.47 -8.88
C TYR A 203 -17.02 10.00 -8.82
N PRO A 204 -17.43 10.57 -7.67
CA PRO A 204 -17.62 12.01 -7.55
C PRO A 204 -16.31 12.81 -7.52
N THR A 205 -15.19 12.19 -7.16
CA THR A 205 -13.89 12.87 -7.03
C THR A 205 -12.76 11.97 -7.54
N PRO A 206 -11.58 12.51 -7.90
CA PRO A 206 -10.46 11.66 -8.31
C PRO A 206 -9.97 10.78 -7.15
N GLU A 207 -10.01 11.27 -5.92
CA GLU A 207 -9.58 10.53 -4.73
C GLU A 207 -10.48 9.32 -4.45
N SER A 208 -11.80 9.49 -4.56
CA SER A 208 -12.74 8.37 -4.40
C SER A 208 -12.59 7.34 -5.53
N SER A 209 -12.29 7.78 -6.75
CA SER A 209 -11.98 6.90 -7.89
C SER A 209 -10.70 6.08 -7.68
N LEU A 210 -9.64 6.72 -7.21
CA LEU A 210 -8.36 6.06 -6.91
C LEU A 210 -8.47 5.12 -5.71
N THR A 211 -9.23 5.52 -4.68
CA THR A 211 -9.52 4.68 -3.51
C THR A 211 -10.27 3.41 -3.94
N ALA A 212 -11.22 3.52 -4.86
CA ALA A 212 -11.93 2.37 -5.38
C ALA A 212 -11.03 1.42 -6.18
N LEU A 213 -10.13 1.96 -7.02
CA LEU A 213 -9.11 1.16 -7.72
C LEU A 213 -8.19 0.45 -6.72
N SER A 214 -7.75 1.15 -5.68
CA SER A 214 -6.91 0.59 -4.63
C SER A 214 -7.58 -0.57 -3.90
N ALA A 215 -8.84 -0.41 -3.52
CA ALA A 215 -9.64 -1.45 -2.89
C ALA A 215 -9.80 -2.67 -3.81
N ALA A 216 -10.05 -2.46 -5.10
CA ALA A 216 -10.17 -3.55 -6.08
C ALA A 216 -8.85 -4.34 -6.22
N LEU A 217 -7.69 -3.66 -6.26
CA LEU A 217 -6.37 -4.30 -6.31
C LEU A 217 -6.10 -5.16 -5.07
N LEU A 218 -6.48 -4.66 -3.88
CA LEU A 218 -6.33 -5.41 -2.63
C LEU A 218 -7.25 -6.64 -2.59
N ILE A 219 -8.51 -6.49 -3.02
CA ILE A 219 -9.46 -7.62 -3.11
C ILE A 219 -8.93 -8.69 -4.08
N GLU A 220 -8.47 -8.28 -5.27
CA GLU A 220 -7.90 -9.20 -6.25
C GLU A 220 -6.68 -9.93 -5.70
N ALA A 221 -5.78 -9.21 -5.02
CA ALA A 221 -4.58 -9.79 -4.45
C ALA A 221 -4.87 -10.79 -3.32
N LEU A 222 -5.84 -10.49 -2.45
CA LEU A 222 -6.28 -11.40 -1.39
C LEU A 222 -6.97 -12.65 -1.96
N ALA A 223 -7.77 -12.50 -3.01
CA ALA A 223 -8.38 -13.64 -3.70
C ALA A 223 -7.37 -14.57 -4.37
N ALA A 224 -6.17 -14.08 -4.70
CA ALA A 224 -5.09 -14.91 -5.23
C ALA A 224 -4.36 -15.76 -4.17
N LEU A 225 -4.66 -15.55 -2.87
CA LEU A 225 -4.09 -16.34 -1.77
C LEU A 225 -4.92 -17.56 -1.37
N THR A 226 -6.18 -17.63 -1.82
CA THR A 226 -7.13 -18.72 -1.54
C THR A 226 -7.10 -19.78 -2.63
#